data_AF-A0AA43M112-F1
#
_entry.id   AF-A0AA43M112-F1
#
_cell.length_a   1.000
_cell.length_b   1.000
_cell.length_c   1.000
_cell.angle_alpha   90.00
_cell.angle_beta   90.00
_cell.angle_gamma   90.00
#
_symmetry.space_group_name_H-M   'P 1'
#
loop_
_entity.id
_entity.type
_entity.pdbx_description
1 polymer ?
#
loop_
_entity_poly.entity_id
_entity_poly.type
_entity_poly.pdbx_seq_one_letter_code
_entity_poly.pdbx_strand_id
1 'polypeptide(L)'
;MPNTQGRFTKQEVLESGLPYYIPRSKRWEGKGYSFAILLTKTRCQKLGVPVLGTPHAEAPSAFLYSANAGAGTADTQHRYVALYDRTDAYQEIKDKLLPWEMMRV
;
A
#
# COMPACT_ATOMS: atom_id res chain seq x y z
N MET A 1 0.93 12.71 -9.95
CA MET A 1 2.20 11.99 -9.80
C MET A 1 2.62 11.94 -8.34
N PRO A 2 3.21 10.83 -7.87
CA PRO A 2 3.68 10.74 -6.49
C PRO A 2 4.78 11.77 -6.19
N ASN A 3 4.89 12.17 -4.92
CA ASN A 3 5.95 13.07 -4.47
C ASN A 3 7.33 12.38 -4.45
N THR A 4 8.38 13.12 -4.06
CA THR A 4 9.76 12.60 -3.95
C THR A 4 9.92 11.40 -3.01
N GLN A 5 8.97 11.18 -2.11
CA GLN A 5 8.93 10.05 -1.19
C GLN A 5 8.09 8.87 -1.70
N GLY A 6 7.58 8.94 -2.94
CA GLY A 6 6.72 7.91 -3.54
C GLY A 6 5.32 7.87 -2.94
N ARG A 7 4.85 8.98 -2.34
CA ARG A 7 3.52 9.09 -1.74
C ARG A 7 2.54 9.77 -2.69
N PHE A 8 1.27 9.43 -2.56
CA PHE A 8 0.18 9.86 -3.42
C PHE A 8 -0.81 10.75 -2.66
N THR A 9 -1.45 11.66 -3.38
CA THR A 9 -2.57 12.46 -2.88
C THR A 9 -3.86 11.64 -2.89
N LYS A 10 -4.89 12.13 -2.18
CA LYS A 10 -6.22 11.50 -2.21
C LYS A 10 -6.80 11.46 -3.62
N GLN A 11 -6.62 12.52 -4.40
CA GLN A 11 -7.17 12.62 -5.75
C GLN A 11 -6.60 11.52 -6.66
N GLU A 12 -5.28 11.32 -6.63
CA GLU A 12 -4.61 10.28 -7.43
C GLU A 12 -5.08 8.87 -7.07
N VAL A 13 -5.27 8.60 -5.77
CA VAL A 13 -5.78 7.31 -5.32
C VAL A 13 -7.20 7.08 -5.83
N LEU A 14 -8.07 8.08 -5.77
CA LEU A 14 -9.43 7.98 -6.30
C LEU A 14 -9.45 7.81 -7.82
N GLU A 15 -8.61 8.56 -8.54
CA GLU A 15 -8.48 8.46 -10.00
C GLU A 15 -7.92 7.09 -10.45
N SER A 16 -7.08 6.45 -9.62
CA SER A 16 -6.54 5.12 -9.92
C SER A 16 -7.61 4.01 -9.93
N GLY A 17 -8.72 4.20 -9.21
CA GLY A 17 -9.75 3.19 -8.99
C GLY A 17 -9.31 1.98 -8.13
N LEU A 18 -8.09 1.98 -7.61
CA LEU A 18 -7.55 0.91 -6.77
C LEU A 18 -8.05 1.00 -5.32
N PRO A 19 -8.13 -0.13 -4.60
CA PRO A 19 -8.53 -0.12 -3.20
C PRO A 19 -7.50 0.58 -2.32
N TYR A 20 -7.95 1.10 -1.19
CA TYR A 20 -7.05 1.69 -0.20
C TYR A 20 -7.49 1.40 1.24
N TYR A 21 -6.51 1.26 2.13
CA TYR A 21 -6.74 0.96 3.54
C TYR A 21 -6.64 2.21 4.41
N ILE A 22 -7.59 2.39 5.33
CA ILE A 22 -7.57 3.44 6.35
C ILE A 22 -7.32 2.81 7.72
N PRO A 23 -6.13 2.98 8.33
CA PRO A 23 -5.82 2.40 9.64
C PRO A 23 -6.75 2.83 10.77
N ARG A 24 -7.24 4.08 10.72
CA ARG A 24 -8.13 4.61 11.76
C ARG A 24 -9.48 3.89 11.81
N SER A 25 -10.07 3.56 10.66
CA SER A 25 -11.33 2.82 10.57
C SER A 25 -11.12 1.30 10.49
N LYS A 26 -9.87 0.85 10.35
CA LYS A 26 -9.48 -0.54 10.11
C LYS A 26 -10.19 -1.19 8.92
N ARG A 27 -10.45 -0.41 7.87
CA ARG A 27 -11.24 -0.86 6.71
C ARG A 27 -10.52 -0.57 5.40
N TRP A 28 -10.79 -1.45 4.44
CA TRP A 28 -10.52 -1.24 3.02
C TRP A 28 -11.69 -0.51 2.38
N GLU A 29 -11.38 0.44 1.51
CA GLU A 29 -12.34 1.19 0.68
C GLU A 29 -12.03 0.93 -0.80
N GLY A 30 -13.04 1.02 -1.66
CA GLY A 30 -12.93 0.76 -3.10
C GLY A 30 -13.24 -0.69 -3.50
N LYS A 31 -13.07 -1.00 -4.79
CA LYS A 31 -13.33 -2.34 -5.32
C LYS A 31 -12.19 -3.27 -4.93
N GLY A 32 -12.49 -4.19 -4.02
CA GLY A 32 -11.48 -5.05 -3.43
C GLY A 32 -11.22 -6.37 -4.15
N TYR A 33 -10.18 -7.05 -3.70
CA TYR A 33 -9.84 -8.41 -4.08
C TYR A 33 -10.50 -9.42 -3.14
N SER A 34 -10.93 -10.58 -3.65
CA SER A 34 -11.48 -11.66 -2.79
C SER A 34 -10.48 -12.08 -1.70
N PHE A 35 -9.19 -12.12 -2.07
CA PHE A 35 -8.08 -12.28 -1.15
C PHE A 35 -6.82 -11.67 -1.77
N ALA A 36 -6.12 -10.82 -1.04
CA ALA A 36 -4.81 -10.31 -1.46
C ALA A 36 -3.90 -10.01 -0.26
N ILE A 37 -2.59 -10.16 -0.45
CA ILE A 37 -1.56 -9.73 0.49
C ILE A 37 -0.93 -8.43 -0.03
N LEU A 38 -1.24 -7.31 0.60
CA LEU A 38 -0.88 -5.98 0.11
C LEU A 38 0.14 -5.34 1.03
N LEU A 39 1.38 -5.19 0.54
CA LEU A 39 2.52 -4.78 1.35
C LEU A 39 3.17 -3.50 0.83
N THR A 40 3.65 -2.66 1.74
CA THR A 40 4.51 -1.52 1.35
C THR A 40 5.87 -2.04 0.87
N LYS A 41 6.56 -1.27 0.03
CA LYS A 41 7.94 -1.59 -0.41
C LYS A 41 8.88 -1.94 0.76
N THR A 42 8.80 -1.19 1.86
CA THR A 42 9.64 -1.45 3.04
C THR A 42 9.28 -2.76 3.75
N ARG A 43 8.00 -3.17 3.75
CA ARG A 43 7.58 -4.47 4.29
C ARG A 43 8.01 -5.61 3.39
N CYS A 44 7.88 -5.46 2.07
CA CYS A 44 8.42 -6.39 1.09
C CYS A 44 9.91 -6.68 1.32
N GLN A 45 10.72 -5.63 1.49
CA GLN A 45 12.16 -5.76 1.79
C GLN A 45 12.44 -6.47 3.12
N LYS A 46 11.71 -6.12 4.19
CA LYS A 46 11.86 -6.76 5.51
C LYS A 46 11.49 -8.25 5.52
N LEU A 47 10.55 -8.65 4.67
CA LEU A 47 10.08 -10.03 4.58
C LEU A 47 10.84 -10.86 3.55
N GLY A 48 11.77 -10.26 2.81
CA GLY A 48 12.55 -10.96 1.78
C GLY A 48 11.77 -11.24 0.49
N VAL A 49 10.63 -10.57 0.28
CA VAL A 49 9.77 -10.72 -0.91
C VAL A 49 9.87 -9.47 -1.77
N PRO A 50 10.87 -9.36 -2.65
CA PRO A 50 11.19 -8.11 -3.34
C PRO A 50 10.05 -7.61 -4.24
N VAL A 51 10.11 -6.32 -4.56
CA VAL A 51 9.29 -5.73 -5.63
C VAL A 51 9.93 -6.03 -6.97
N LEU A 52 9.13 -6.45 -7.95
CA LEU A 52 9.58 -6.83 -9.28
C LEU A 52 10.20 -5.59 -9.95
N GLY A 53 11.53 -5.57 -10.01
CA GLY A 53 12.30 -4.54 -10.70
C GLY A 53 12.18 -3.13 -10.09
N THR A 54 12.88 -2.17 -10.70
CA THR A 54 13.07 -0.79 -10.20
C THR A 54 11.76 -0.14 -9.70
N PRO A 55 11.81 0.81 -8.74
CA PRO A 55 10.63 1.45 -8.11
C PRO A 55 9.57 2.07 -9.03
N HIS A 56 9.81 2.09 -10.34
CA HIS A 56 8.91 2.62 -11.37
C HIS A 56 8.29 1.54 -12.27
N ALA A 57 8.70 0.27 -12.15
CA ALA A 57 8.25 -0.80 -13.04
C ALA A 57 6.97 -1.50 -12.54
N GLU A 58 6.87 -1.76 -11.24
CA GLU A 58 5.68 -2.40 -10.67
C GLU A 58 4.63 -1.33 -10.30
N ALA A 59 3.45 -1.43 -10.92
CA ALA A 59 2.32 -0.57 -10.60
C ALA A 59 1.78 -0.88 -9.19
N PRO A 60 1.25 0.12 -8.45
CA PRO A 60 0.56 -0.14 -7.19
C PRO A 60 -0.65 -1.06 -7.43
N SER A 61 -0.91 -1.96 -6.49
CA SER A 61 -2.15 -2.78 -6.45
C SER A 61 -3.18 -2.18 -5.50
N ALA A 62 -2.72 -1.40 -4.52
CA ALA A 62 -3.57 -0.70 -3.56
C ALA A 62 -2.80 0.45 -2.88
N PHE A 63 -3.47 1.16 -1.96
CA PHE A 63 -2.83 2.23 -1.19
C PHE A 63 -3.09 2.12 0.32
N LEU A 64 -2.18 2.69 1.11
CA LEU A 64 -2.31 2.81 2.56
C LEU A 64 -2.37 4.29 2.97
N TYR A 65 -3.43 4.69 3.66
CA TYR A 65 -3.51 6.02 4.25
C TYR A 65 -2.61 6.14 5.49
N SER A 66 -1.75 7.16 5.49
CA SER A 66 -0.86 7.50 6.60
C SER A 66 -1.14 8.94 7.07
N ALA A 67 -1.85 9.07 8.20
CA ALA A 67 -2.30 10.37 8.71
C ALA A 67 -1.16 11.34 9.05
N ASN A 68 0.00 10.81 9.47
CA ASN A 68 1.17 11.59 9.86
C ASN A 68 2.16 11.79 8.71
N ALA A 69 1.84 11.36 7.49
CA ALA A 69 2.67 11.64 6.33
C ALA A 69 2.76 13.16 6.10
N GLY A 70 3.99 13.67 6.02
CA GLY A 70 4.25 15.10 5.86
C GLY A 70 4.27 15.92 7.16
N ALA A 71 4.15 15.28 8.33
CA ALA A 71 4.30 15.99 9.60
C ALA A 71 5.70 16.64 9.69
N GLY A 72 5.75 17.95 9.97
CA GLY A 72 6.99 18.73 9.98
C GLY A 72 7.51 19.14 8.61
N THR A 73 6.76 18.89 7.52
CA THR A 73 7.07 19.37 6.17
C THR A 73 5.93 20.21 5.60
N ALA A 74 6.15 20.88 4.46
CA ALA A 74 5.11 21.61 3.76
C ALA A 74 4.14 20.70 2.96
N ASP A 75 4.49 19.42 2.77
CA ASP A 75 3.72 18.49 1.96
C ASP A 75 2.78 17.64 2.83
N THR A 76 1.60 18.19 3.11
CA THR A 76 0.56 17.53 3.91
C THR A 76 -0.50 16.84 3.05
N GLN A 77 -0.36 16.87 1.72
CA GLN A 77 -1.36 16.34 0.78
C GLN A 77 -1.07 14.89 0.37
N HIS A 78 0.20 14.52 0.24
CA HIS A 78 0.61 13.18 -0.18
C HIS A 78 0.61 12.19 1.01
N ARG A 79 -0.60 11.77 1.41
CA ARG A 79 -0.83 10.92 2.59
C ARG A 79 -0.98 9.43 2.29
N TYR A 80 -0.91 9.02 1.03
CA TYR A 80 -1.11 7.63 0.64
C TYR A 80 0.20 6.98 0.21
N VAL A 81 0.41 5.74 0.60
CA VAL A 81 1.60 4.95 0.27
C VAL A 81 1.18 3.79 -0.63
N ALA A 82 1.92 3.54 -1.70
CA ALA A 82 1.65 2.38 -2.57
C ALA A 82 1.83 1.04 -1.83
N LEU A 83 0.94 0.11 -2.13
CA LEU A 83 0.97 -1.28 -1.71
C LEU A 83 1.07 -2.17 -2.94
N TYR A 84 1.81 -3.27 -2.80
CA TYR A 84 2.12 -4.22 -3.85
C TYR A 84 1.60 -5.61 -3.47
N ASP A 85 1.05 -6.33 -4.45
CA ASP A 85 0.46 -7.65 -4.27
C ASP A 85 1.53 -8.74 -4.14
N ARG A 86 1.59 -9.39 -2.98
CA ARG A 86 2.48 -10.53 -2.66
C ARG A 86 1.70 -11.77 -2.25
N THR A 87 0.52 -11.95 -2.84
CA THR A 87 -0.34 -13.10 -2.57
C THR A 87 0.33 -14.42 -2.95
N ASP A 88 1.18 -14.40 -3.97
CA ASP A 88 2.03 -15.52 -4.38
C ASP A 88 2.97 -16.01 -3.26
N ALA A 89 3.57 -15.08 -2.51
CA ALA A 89 4.47 -15.38 -1.40
C ALA A 89 3.75 -15.70 -0.08
N TYR A 90 2.40 -15.77 -0.07
CA TYR A 90 1.61 -15.91 1.16
C TYR A 90 2.08 -17.06 2.06
N GLN A 91 2.36 -18.25 1.49
CA GLN A 91 2.76 -19.41 2.29
C GLN A 91 4.07 -19.21 3.05
N GLU A 92 4.97 -18.39 2.54
CA GLU A 92 6.29 -18.13 3.10
C GLU A 92 6.27 -17.06 4.19
N ILE A 93 5.31 -16.13 4.12
CA ILE A 93 5.26 -14.93 4.97
C ILE A 93 4.06 -14.87 5.92
N LYS A 94 3.08 -15.78 5.80
CA LYS A 94 1.80 -15.76 6.54
C LYS A 94 1.94 -15.51 8.04
N ASP A 95 2.94 -16.12 8.68
CA ASP A 95 3.17 -16.02 10.13
C ASP A 95 3.74 -14.66 10.57
N LYS A 96 4.15 -13.82 9.62
CA LYS A 96 4.75 -12.50 9.83
C LYS A 96 3.84 -11.35 9.36
N LEU A 97 2.67 -11.68 8.81
CA LEU A 97 1.70 -10.73 8.29
C LEU A 97 0.90 -10.09 9.42
N LEU A 98 0.64 -8.79 9.26
CA LEU A 98 -0.26 -8.04 10.12
C LEU A 98 -1.69 -8.21 9.59
N PRO A 99 -2.71 -8.20 10.47
CA PRO A 99 -4.10 -8.44 10.04
C PRO A 99 -4.58 -7.54 8.90
N TRP A 100 -4.11 -6.30 8.85
CA TRP A 100 -4.48 -5.31 7.83
C TRP A 100 -3.69 -5.41 6.53
N GLU A 101 -2.61 -6.19 6.49
CA GLU A 101 -1.86 -6.49 5.27
C GLU A 101 -2.58 -7.56 4.43
N MET A 102 -3.58 -8.22 5.02
CA MET A 102 -4.48 -9.12 4.34
C MET A 102 -5.76 -8.38 3.96
N MET A 103 -6.04 -8.29 2.67
CA MET A 103 -7.32 -7.86 2.15
C MET A 103 -8.21 -9.08 1.93
N ARG A 104 -9.41 -9.04 2.50
CA ARG A 104 -10.48 -10.02 2.33
C ARG A 104 -11.79 -9.23 2.32
N VAL A 105 -12.60 -9.40 1.28
CA VAL A 105 -13.93 -8.77 1.15
C VAL A 105 -15.00 -9.83 1.23
#